data_AF-A0A9P9QPJ4-F1
#
_entry.id   AF-A0A9P9QPJ4-F1
#
_cell.length_a   1.000
_cell.length_b   1.000
_cell.length_c   1.000
_cell.angle_alpha   90.00
_cell.angle_beta   90.00
_cell.angle_gamma   90.00
#
_symmetry.space_group_name_H-M   'P 1'
#
loop_
_entity.id
_entity.type
_entity.pdbx_description
1 polymer ?
#
loop_
_entity_poly.entity_id
_entity_poly.type
_entity_poly.pdbx_seq_one_letter_code
_entity_poly.pdbx_strand_id
1 'polypeptide(L)'
;MGTRGLLGFIIKGKRHGAYNHFDSYPSGLGQDIVAFILGLIDEEIKTMAARVAEITWVSRTSPPTKEQQEYYESLDFSNLRVSEQRLDDWYCLLHKVQGAAALPQILNGKLKHLEESVDFLQDGLFCEWAYFIDFENEKLEAWKGESRESKPIGEVTFEELKGEGKEYMERIEKMGCEEDEEDEKGV
;
A
#
# COMPACT_ATOMS: atom_id res chain seq x y z
N MET A 1 -18.72 -2.39 -6.09
CA MET A 1 -17.77 -1.36 -6.57
C MET A 1 -16.51 -1.56 -5.76
N GLY A 2 -15.34 -1.66 -6.40
CA GLY A 2 -14.07 -1.84 -5.69
C GLY A 2 -13.52 -0.50 -5.25
N THR A 3 -12.91 -0.46 -4.07
CA THR A 3 -12.26 0.75 -3.56
C THR A 3 -10.82 0.83 -3.96
N ARG A 4 -10.37 2.04 -4.25
CA ARG A 4 -9.00 2.34 -4.68
C ARG A 4 -8.24 2.97 -3.53
N GLY A 5 -6.93 2.76 -3.52
CA GLY A 5 -6.12 3.26 -2.44
C GLY A 5 -4.64 3.08 -2.66
N LEU A 6 -3.88 3.21 -1.57
CA LEU A 6 -2.42 3.09 -1.58
C LEU A 6 -1.93 2.05 -0.60
N LEU A 7 -1.01 1.21 -1.07
CA LEU A 7 -0.02 0.58 -0.21
C LEU A 7 1.22 1.47 -0.22
N GLY A 8 1.59 2.02 0.93
CA GLY A 8 2.71 2.92 1.07
C GLY A 8 3.75 2.46 2.08
N PHE A 9 4.91 3.08 2.00
CA PHE A 9 6.03 2.87 2.91
C PHE A 9 6.57 4.22 3.39
N ILE A 10 7.02 4.26 4.64
CA ILE A 10 7.81 5.35 5.18
C ILE A 10 9.26 4.90 5.17
N ILE A 11 10.09 5.59 4.39
CA ILE A 11 11.51 5.28 4.21
C ILE A 11 12.28 6.53 4.59
N LYS A 12 13.08 6.46 5.66
CA LYS A 12 13.87 7.60 6.16
C LYS A 12 13.00 8.85 6.37
N GLY A 13 11.78 8.66 6.88
CA GLY A 13 10.82 9.74 7.13
C GLY A 13 10.09 10.28 5.89
N LYS A 14 10.31 9.72 4.70
CA LYS A 14 9.59 10.09 3.48
C LYS A 14 8.54 9.03 3.11
N ARG A 15 7.32 9.48 2.83
CA ARG A 15 6.23 8.63 2.32
C ARG A 15 6.39 8.37 0.83
N HIS A 16 6.21 7.13 0.46
CA HIS A 16 6.09 6.65 -0.91
C HIS A 16 4.87 5.74 -1.01
N GLY A 17 4.13 5.79 -2.11
CA GLY A 17 2.85 5.11 -2.24
C GLY A 17 2.72 4.40 -3.58
N ALA A 18 2.34 3.12 -3.55
CA ALA A 18 2.00 2.35 -4.74
C ALA A 18 0.49 2.19 -4.83
N TYR A 19 -0.06 2.43 -6.01
CA TYR A 19 -1.49 2.32 -6.28
C TYR A 19 -2.02 0.89 -6.10
N ASN A 20 -3.15 0.78 -5.42
CA ASN A 20 -3.95 -0.43 -5.32
C ASN A 20 -5.31 -0.21 -5.98
N HIS A 21 -5.66 -1.09 -6.91
CA HIS A 21 -6.85 -0.94 -7.74
C HIS A 21 -8.15 -1.39 -7.08
N PHE A 22 -8.08 -2.28 -6.09
CA PHE A 22 -9.26 -2.98 -5.59
C PHE A 22 -9.20 -3.29 -4.09
N ASP A 23 -10.34 -3.09 -3.43
CA ASP A 23 -10.62 -3.45 -2.03
C ASP A 23 -9.64 -2.85 -1.02
N SER A 24 -9.43 -1.54 -1.15
CA SER A 24 -8.57 -0.77 -0.25
C SER A 24 -9.17 -0.49 1.13
N TYR A 25 -10.36 -0.99 1.46
CA TYR A 25 -10.94 -0.80 2.79
C TYR A 25 -10.09 -1.40 3.91
N PRO A 26 -10.28 -0.94 5.17
CA PRO A 26 -9.63 -1.55 6.33
C PRO A 26 -9.92 -3.04 6.45
N SER A 27 -11.16 -3.46 6.17
CA SER A 27 -11.57 -4.87 6.12
C SER A 27 -10.97 -5.69 4.97
N GLY A 28 -10.46 -5.05 3.91
CA GLY A 28 -9.78 -5.66 2.79
C GLY A 28 -8.26 -5.52 2.91
N LEU A 29 -7.67 -4.62 2.11
CA LEU A 29 -6.24 -4.32 2.08
C LEU A 29 -5.64 -4.10 3.46
N GLY A 30 -6.33 -3.36 4.35
CA GLY A 30 -5.85 -3.10 5.70
C GLY A 30 -5.64 -4.40 6.50
N GLN A 31 -6.62 -5.30 6.49
CA GLN A 31 -6.53 -6.60 7.17
C GLN A 31 -5.43 -7.47 6.59
N ASP A 32 -5.24 -7.48 5.27
CA ASP A 32 -4.17 -8.26 4.63
C ASP A 32 -2.78 -7.73 5.03
N ILE A 33 -2.62 -6.41 5.14
CA ILE A 33 -1.39 -5.77 5.64
C ILE A 33 -1.13 -6.16 7.10
N VAL A 34 -2.14 -6.05 7.97
CA VAL A 34 -2.01 -6.42 9.39
C VAL A 34 -1.69 -7.90 9.53
N ALA A 35 -2.36 -8.78 8.78
CA ALA A 35 -2.08 -10.20 8.79
C ALA A 35 -0.65 -10.51 8.36
N PHE A 36 -0.13 -9.80 7.34
CA PHE A 36 1.27 -9.92 6.93
C PHE A 36 2.22 -9.49 8.07
N ILE A 37 2.02 -8.30 8.64
CA ILE A 37 2.87 -7.75 9.73
C ILE A 37 2.90 -8.71 10.94
N LEU A 38 1.73 -9.22 11.35
CA LEU A 38 1.62 -10.16 12.48
C LEU A 38 2.26 -11.53 12.21
N GLY A 39 2.45 -11.88 10.94
CA GLY A 39 3.13 -13.11 10.53
C GLY A 39 4.66 -13.00 10.51
N LEU A 40 5.23 -11.79 10.60
CA LEU A 40 6.67 -11.58 10.53
C LEU A 40 7.37 -11.92 11.84
N ILE A 41 8.55 -12.52 11.72
CA ILE A 41 9.53 -12.57 12.82
C ILE A 41 10.48 -11.37 12.77
N ASP A 42 11.19 -11.11 13.88
CA ASP A 42 12.08 -9.94 14.02
C ASP A 42 13.16 -9.86 12.91
N GLU A 43 13.69 -11.01 12.47
CA GLU A 43 14.63 -11.07 11.34
C GLU A 43 13.99 -10.65 10.01
N GLU A 44 12.72 -10.99 9.80
CA GLU A 44 11.98 -10.64 8.59
C GLU A 44 11.57 -9.17 8.59
N ILE A 45 11.25 -8.58 9.74
CA ILE A 45 11.01 -7.13 9.88
C ILE A 45 12.27 -6.36 9.45
N LYS A 46 13.45 -6.75 9.97
CA LYS A 46 14.74 -6.15 9.56
C LYS A 46 15.01 -6.34 8.07
N THR A 47 14.67 -7.50 7.53
CA THR A 47 14.80 -7.79 6.10
C THR A 47 13.86 -6.89 5.28
N MET A 48 12.61 -6.70 5.71
CA MET A 48 11.66 -5.79 5.06
C MET A 48 12.17 -4.36 5.07
N ALA A 49 12.67 -3.86 6.20
CA ALA A 49 13.24 -2.52 6.29
C ALA A 49 14.36 -2.31 5.24
N ALA A 50 15.28 -3.27 5.11
CA ALA A 50 16.34 -3.22 4.11
C ALA A 50 15.79 -3.29 2.67
N ARG A 51 14.86 -4.21 2.39
CA ARG A 51 14.31 -4.41 1.04
C ARG A 51 13.48 -3.24 0.56
N VAL A 52 12.63 -2.70 1.42
CA VAL A 52 11.82 -1.53 1.11
C VAL A 52 12.72 -0.32 0.82
N ALA A 53 13.81 -0.14 1.58
CA ALA A 53 14.78 0.93 1.31
C ALA A 53 15.55 0.76 -0.02
N GLU A 54 15.62 -0.45 -0.57
CA GLU A 54 16.23 -0.77 -1.87
C GLU A 54 15.26 -0.65 -3.05
N ILE A 55 13.95 -0.46 -2.81
CA ILE A 55 12.95 -0.34 -3.87
C ILE A 55 13.26 0.87 -4.76
N THR A 56 13.26 0.63 -6.07
CA THR A 56 13.32 1.69 -7.06
C THR A 56 11.91 2.18 -7.36
N TRP A 57 11.61 3.39 -6.91
CA TRP A 57 10.35 4.08 -7.20
C TRP A 57 10.39 4.62 -8.63
N VAL A 58 9.54 4.06 -9.49
CA VAL A 58 9.49 4.39 -10.92
C VAL A 58 8.33 5.32 -11.23
N SER A 59 8.51 6.20 -12.22
CA SER A 59 7.43 7.06 -12.70
C SER A 59 6.68 6.38 -13.84
N ARG A 60 5.36 6.59 -13.89
CA ARG A 60 4.51 6.19 -15.04
C ARG A 60 5.04 6.67 -16.39
N THR A 61 5.72 7.81 -16.42
CA THR A 61 6.26 8.40 -17.66
C THR A 61 7.57 7.75 -18.13
N SER A 62 8.18 6.90 -17.30
CA SER A 62 9.44 6.21 -17.57
C SER A 62 9.17 4.70 -17.69
N PRO A 63 8.98 4.17 -18.90
CA PRO A 63 8.57 2.78 -19.09
C PRO A 63 9.67 1.79 -18.64
N PRO A 64 9.29 0.55 -18.26
CA PRO A 64 10.23 -0.50 -17.91
C PRO A 64 11.13 -0.87 -19.10
N THR A 65 12.39 -1.15 -18.82
CA THR A 65 13.34 -1.71 -19.80
C THR A 65 12.90 -3.12 -20.23
N LYS A 66 13.43 -3.61 -21.35
CA LYS A 66 13.12 -4.98 -21.81
C LYS A 66 13.52 -6.05 -20.80
N GLU A 67 14.66 -5.88 -20.13
CA GLU A 67 15.10 -6.78 -19.05
C GLU A 67 14.12 -6.79 -17.87
N GLN A 68 13.58 -5.62 -17.48
CA GLN A 68 12.57 -5.53 -16.42
C GLN A 68 11.25 -6.19 -16.84
N GLN A 69 10.84 -6.00 -18.10
CA GLN A 69 9.64 -6.65 -18.66
C GLN A 69 9.77 -8.18 -18.59
N GLU A 70 10.86 -8.72 -19.12
CA GLU A 70 11.13 -10.16 -19.13
C GLU A 70 11.24 -10.73 -17.71
N TYR A 71 11.90 -10.01 -16.79
CA TYR A 71 12.03 -10.42 -15.40
C TYR A 71 10.67 -10.56 -14.71
N TYR A 72 9.80 -9.54 -14.80
CA TYR A 72 8.51 -9.58 -14.12
C TYR A 72 7.47 -10.46 -14.84
N GLU A 73 7.56 -10.63 -16.16
CA GLU A 73 6.80 -11.67 -16.86
C GLU A 73 7.18 -13.07 -16.41
N SER A 74 8.48 -13.35 -16.21
CA SER A 74 8.94 -14.67 -15.75
C SER A 74 8.41 -15.05 -14.36
N LEU A 75 8.01 -14.04 -13.57
CA LEU A 75 7.41 -14.18 -12.25
C LEU A 75 5.87 -14.22 -12.28
N ASP A 76 5.27 -14.10 -13.46
CA ASP A 76 3.82 -14.00 -13.67
C ASP A 76 3.16 -12.83 -12.92
N PHE A 77 3.83 -11.67 -12.83
CA PHE A 77 3.29 -10.48 -12.16
C PHE A 77 2.36 -9.65 -13.06
N SER A 78 2.46 -9.83 -14.37
CA SER A 78 1.75 -9.02 -15.35
C SER A 78 0.30 -9.46 -15.56
N ASN A 79 -0.54 -8.51 -15.92
CA ASN A 79 -1.88 -8.76 -16.44
C ASN A 79 -2.12 -7.87 -17.66
N LEU A 80 -2.13 -8.47 -18.86
CA LEU A 80 -2.37 -7.76 -20.12
C LEU A 80 -3.86 -7.63 -20.47
N ARG A 81 -4.78 -8.02 -19.57
CA ARG A 81 -6.23 -7.84 -19.77
C ARG A 81 -6.77 -6.55 -19.16
N VAL A 82 -5.89 -5.71 -18.61
CA VAL A 82 -6.23 -4.44 -17.95
C VAL A 82 -5.52 -3.28 -18.63
N SER A 83 -6.03 -2.06 -18.42
CA SER A 83 -5.40 -0.80 -18.85
C SER A 83 -4.98 -0.83 -20.34
N GLU A 84 -3.75 -0.39 -20.64
CA GLU A 84 -3.14 -0.29 -21.97
C GLU A 84 -2.78 -1.64 -22.59
N GLN A 85 -2.88 -2.74 -21.85
CA GLN A 85 -2.64 -4.11 -22.33
C GLN A 85 -1.21 -4.29 -22.90
N ARG A 86 -0.24 -3.60 -22.33
CA ARG A 86 1.17 -3.63 -22.77
C ARG A 86 2.12 -3.83 -21.61
N LEU A 87 3.24 -4.49 -21.87
CA LEU A 87 4.30 -4.75 -20.88
C LEU A 87 5.17 -3.52 -20.59
N ASP A 88 5.15 -2.52 -21.46
CA ASP A 88 5.84 -1.25 -21.21
C ASP A 88 5.01 -0.25 -20.37
N ASP A 89 3.94 -0.74 -19.75
CA ASP A 89 3.16 -0.06 -18.72
C ASP A 89 3.40 -0.73 -17.37
N TRP A 90 3.98 0.00 -16.40
CA TRP A 90 4.26 -0.52 -15.05
C TRP A 90 3.00 -1.05 -14.37
N TYR A 91 1.87 -0.38 -14.58
CA TYR A 91 0.57 -0.80 -14.05
C TYR A 91 0.20 -2.21 -14.54
N CYS A 92 0.30 -2.46 -15.85
CA CYS A 92 0.03 -3.78 -16.43
C CYS A 92 1.08 -4.82 -15.99
N LEU A 93 2.35 -4.41 -15.92
CA LEU A 93 3.49 -5.30 -15.63
C LEU A 93 3.47 -5.81 -14.19
N LEU A 94 3.00 -5.00 -13.23
CA LEU A 94 2.98 -5.31 -11.80
C LEU A 94 1.56 -5.56 -11.24
N HIS A 95 0.56 -5.65 -12.11
CA HIS A 95 -0.85 -5.64 -11.71
C HIS A 95 -1.22 -6.72 -10.68
N LYS A 96 -0.70 -7.95 -10.83
CA LYS A 96 -1.06 -9.08 -9.93
C LYS A 96 -0.43 -8.97 -8.54
N VAL A 97 0.52 -8.05 -8.36
CA VAL A 97 1.22 -7.83 -7.09
C VAL A 97 0.92 -6.44 -6.52
N GLN A 98 -0.21 -5.85 -6.87
CA GLN A 98 -0.72 -4.64 -6.22
C GLN A 98 -1.23 -4.92 -4.79
N GLY A 99 -1.26 -3.89 -3.95
CA GLY A 99 -1.72 -4.01 -2.57
C GLY A 99 -0.87 -4.99 -1.75
N ALA A 100 -1.50 -5.69 -0.81
CA ALA A 100 -0.80 -6.58 0.12
C ALA A 100 -0.02 -7.73 -0.57
N ALA A 101 -0.37 -8.10 -1.81
CA ALA A 101 0.36 -9.10 -2.59
C ALA A 101 1.82 -8.67 -2.89
N ALA A 102 2.12 -7.37 -2.85
CA ALA A 102 3.49 -6.84 -2.97
C ALA A 102 4.40 -7.28 -1.81
N LEU A 103 3.86 -7.31 -0.59
CA LEU A 103 4.63 -7.48 0.65
C LEU A 103 5.48 -8.77 0.69
N PRO A 104 4.93 -9.98 0.43
CA PRO A 104 5.74 -11.19 0.39
C PRO A 104 6.75 -11.20 -0.78
N GLN A 105 6.46 -10.50 -1.89
CA GLN A 105 7.38 -10.39 -3.02
C GLN A 105 8.53 -9.41 -2.75
N ILE A 106 8.32 -8.40 -1.90
CA ILE A 106 9.38 -7.53 -1.40
C ILE A 106 10.25 -8.31 -0.41
N LEU A 107 9.63 -9.01 0.54
CA LEU A 107 10.35 -9.80 1.55
C LEU A 107 11.29 -10.83 0.90
N ASN A 108 10.80 -11.55 -0.11
CA ASN A 108 11.58 -12.56 -0.81
C ASN A 108 12.56 -11.97 -1.86
N GLY A 109 12.59 -10.65 -2.03
CA GLY A 109 13.50 -9.94 -2.95
C GLY A 109 13.15 -10.05 -4.42
N LYS A 110 11.95 -10.52 -4.79
CA LYS A 110 11.48 -10.61 -6.18
C LYS A 110 10.90 -9.29 -6.70
N LEU A 111 10.24 -8.51 -5.85
CA LEU A 111 9.71 -7.20 -6.22
C LEU A 111 10.70 -6.11 -5.82
N LYS A 112 11.23 -5.40 -6.82
CA LYS A 112 12.29 -4.38 -6.65
C LYS A 112 11.90 -3.00 -7.16
N HIS A 113 10.75 -2.91 -7.83
CA HIS A 113 10.26 -1.69 -8.45
C HIS A 113 8.79 -1.52 -8.06
N LEU A 114 8.42 -0.30 -7.70
CA LEU A 114 7.02 0.10 -7.46
C LEU A 114 6.78 1.42 -8.17
N GLU A 115 5.62 1.54 -8.81
CA GLU A 115 5.20 2.79 -9.43
C GLU A 115 4.83 3.81 -8.35
N GLU A 116 5.48 4.96 -8.38
CA GLU A 116 5.20 6.05 -7.45
C GLU A 116 3.85 6.67 -7.76
N SER A 117 3.00 6.73 -6.74
CA SER A 117 1.64 7.24 -6.80
C SER A 117 1.23 7.89 -5.47
N VAL A 118 2.18 8.31 -4.62
CA VAL A 118 1.87 8.97 -3.34
C VAL A 118 1.00 10.23 -3.51
N ASP A 119 1.12 10.94 -4.64
CA ASP A 119 0.28 12.11 -4.94
C ASP A 119 -1.21 11.76 -5.02
N PHE A 120 -1.56 10.49 -5.28
CA PHE A 120 -2.94 10.00 -5.25
C PHE A 120 -3.58 10.15 -3.87
N LEU A 121 -2.79 10.23 -2.79
CA LEU A 121 -3.30 10.52 -1.45
C LEU A 121 -4.04 11.86 -1.39
N GLN A 122 -3.68 12.82 -2.25
CA GLN A 122 -4.33 14.13 -2.32
C GLN A 122 -5.52 14.15 -3.31
N ASP A 123 -5.74 13.05 -4.05
CA ASP A 123 -6.88 12.89 -4.94
C ASP A 123 -8.11 12.48 -4.13
N GLY A 124 -8.66 13.47 -3.41
CA GLY A 124 -9.76 13.30 -2.46
C GLY A 124 -10.98 12.58 -3.06
N LEU A 125 -11.22 12.75 -4.36
CA LEU A 125 -12.37 12.15 -5.05
C LEU A 125 -12.25 10.63 -5.26
N PHE A 126 -11.05 10.06 -5.15
CA PHE A 126 -10.79 8.69 -5.60
C PHE A 126 -9.88 7.84 -4.71
N CYS A 127 -9.04 8.43 -3.87
CA CYS A 127 -8.23 7.69 -2.92
C CYS A 127 -9.01 7.54 -1.61
N GLU A 128 -9.69 6.42 -1.45
CA GLU A 128 -10.57 6.21 -0.29
C GLU A 128 -9.77 5.85 0.96
N TRP A 129 -8.68 5.10 0.80
CA TRP A 129 -7.85 4.61 1.90
C TRP A 129 -6.37 4.49 1.49
N ALA A 130 -5.47 4.76 2.43
CA ALA A 130 -4.05 4.55 2.26
C ALA A 130 -3.41 4.01 3.54
N TYR A 131 -2.46 3.10 3.39
CA TYR A 131 -1.74 2.50 4.50
C TYR A 131 -0.24 2.71 4.33
N PHE A 132 0.41 3.34 5.28
CA PHE A 132 1.86 3.55 5.25
C PHE A 132 2.54 2.70 6.31
N ILE A 133 3.43 1.81 5.88
CA ILE A 133 4.19 0.94 6.77
C ILE A 133 5.59 1.52 6.97
N ASP A 134 5.96 1.74 8.23
CA ASP A 134 7.31 2.09 8.62
C ASP A 134 7.97 0.88 9.28
N PHE A 135 8.80 0.15 8.52
CA PHE A 135 9.55 -0.98 9.07
C PHE A 135 10.77 -0.54 9.89
N GLU A 136 11.23 0.71 9.78
CA GLU A 136 12.36 1.22 10.57
C GLU A 136 11.91 1.57 11.99
N ASN A 137 10.70 2.11 12.14
CA ASN A 137 10.10 2.48 13.41
C ASN A 137 9.00 1.51 13.89
N GLU A 138 8.74 0.44 13.13
CA GLU A 138 7.73 -0.58 13.41
C GLU A 138 6.32 -0.01 13.63
N LYS A 139 5.87 0.82 12.69
CA LYS A 139 4.56 1.50 12.73
C LYS A 139 3.74 1.26 11.48
N LEU A 140 2.43 1.31 11.67
CA LEU A 140 1.44 1.33 10.61
C LEU A 140 0.58 2.59 10.78
N GLU A 141 0.50 3.40 9.73
CA GLU A 141 -0.42 4.53 9.62
C GLU A 141 -1.58 4.15 8.69
N ALA A 142 -2.81 4.40 9.13
CA ALA A 142 -4.01 4.34 8.30
C ALA A 142 -4.49 5.76 7.99
N TRP A 143 -4.77 5.99 6.71
CA TRP A 143 -5.23 7.26 6.17
C TRP A 143 -6.52 7.04 5.41
N LYS A 144 -7.39 8.02 5.50
CA LYS A 144 -8.63 8.08 4.74
C LYS A 144 -8.57 9.20 3.71
N GLY A 145 -9.18 8.97 2.56
CA GLY A 145 -9.44 10.00 1.56
C GLY A 145 -10.13 11.21 2.14
N GLU A 146 -9.81 12.39 1.62
CA GLU A 146 -10.41 13.68 2.01
C GLU A 146 -10.18 14.12 3.46
N SER A 147 -9.32 13.44 4.23
CA SER A 147 -8.98 13.90 5.58
C SER A 147 -8.54 15.37 5.57
N ARG A 148 -9.36 16.23 6.17
CA ARG A 148 -9.15 17.69 6.25
C ARG A 148 -7.91 18.03 7.06
N GLU A 149 -7.54 17.12 7.95
CA GLU A 149 -6.32 17.16 8.71
C GLU A 149 -5.26 16.35 7.95
N SER A 150 -4.10 16.96 7.67
CA SER A 150 -2.97 16.27 7.03
C SER A 150 -2.28 15.29 8.00
N LYS A 151 -3.05 14.43 8.65
CA LYS A 151 -2.65 13.45 9.66
C LYS A 151 -3.37 12.12 9.40
N PRO A 152 -2.79 10.98 9.83
CA PRO A 152 -3.47 9.70 9.76
C PRO A 152 -4.69 9.67 10.70
N ILE A 153 -5.72 8.92 10.30
CA ILE A 153 -6.89 8.66 11.16
C ILE A 153 -6.56 7.63 12.24
N GLY A 154 -5.49 6.85 12.05
CA GLY A 154 -4.92 6.02 13.10
C GLY A 154 -3.46 5.69 12.86
N GLU A 155 -2.72 5.55 13.96
CA GLU A 155 -1.34 5.10 13.99
C GLU A 155 -1.22 4.01 15.07
N VAL A 156 -0.46 2.96 14.79
CA VAL A 156 -0.25 1.86 15.71
C VAL A 156 1.15 1.27 15.54
N THR A 157 1.76 0.83 16.63
CA THR A 157 3.03 0.09 16.58
C THR A 157 2.81 -1.39 16.27
N PHE A 158 3.83 -2.09 15.79
CA PHE A 158 3.74 -3.52 15.56
C PHE A 158 3.53 -4.31 16.86
N GLU A 159 4.02 -3.80 17.99
CA GLU A 159 3.79 -4.39 19.31
C GLU A 159 2.32 -4.27 19.73
N GLU A 160 1.72 -3.09 19.59
CA GLU A 160 0.29 -2.87 19.86
C GLU A 160 -0.58 -3.71 18.92
N LEU A 161 -0.22 -3.80 17.64
CA LEU A 161 -0.90 -4.68 16.68
C LEU A 161 -0.90 -6.13 17.12
N LYS A 162 0.19 -6.64 17.73
CA LYS A 162 0.21 -8.02 18.26
C LYS A 162 -0.80 -8.23 19.38
N GLY A 163 -1.13 -7.17 20.14
CA GLY A 163 -2.15 -7.19 21.19
C GLY A 163 -3.58 -7.07 20.66
N GLU A 164 -3.81 -6.16 19.71
CA GLU A 164 -5.16 -5.85 19.17
C GLU A 164 -5.58 -6.77 18.01
N GLY A 165 -4.61 -7.28 17.25
CA GLY A 165 -4.85 -8.13 16.10
C GLY A 165 -5.72 -7.45 15.04
N LYS A 166 -6.79 -8.14 14.62
CA LYS A 166 -7.71 -7.67 13.57
C LYS A 166 -8.65 -6.56 14.03
N GLU A 167 -8.84 -6.40 15.34
CA GLU A 167 -9.75 -5.39 15.91
C GLU A 167 -9.29 -3.96 15.61
N TYR A 168 -7.99 -3.77 15.36
CA TYR A 168 -7.44 -2.48 14.92
C TYR A 168 -8.13 -1.98 13.64
N MET A 169 -8.22 -2.82 12.60
CA MET A 169 -8.81 -2.40 11.32
C MET A 169 -10.32 -2.17 11.41
N GLU A 170 -11.02 -2.91 12.27
CA GLU A 170 -12.44 -2.66 12.55
C GLU A 170 -12.66 -1.29 13.21
N ARG A 171 -11.78 -0.90 14.14
CA ARG A 171 -11.80 0.43 14.76
C ARG A 171 -11.52 1.53 13.73
N ILE A 172 -10.51 1.33 12.88
CA ILE A 172 -10.16 2.28 11.81
C ILE A 172 -11.33 2.48 10.84
N GLU A 173 -12.00 1.41 10.44
CA GLU A 173 -13.18 1.49 9.56
C GLU A 173 -14.31 2.29 10.21
N LYS A 174 -14.59 2.02 11.49
CA LYS A 174 -15.61 2.75 12.24
C LYS A 174 -15.29 4.24 12.39
N MET A 175 -14.04 4.58 12.72
CA MET A 175 -13.58 5.98 12.80
C MET A 175 -13.74 6.69 11.46
N GLY A 176 -13.40 5.99 10.36
CA GLY A 176 -13.63 6.52 9.02
C GLY A 176 -15.11 6.82 8.75
N CYS A 177 -16.03 5.90 9.05
CA CYS A 177 -17.46 6.16 8.87
C CYS A 177 -18.00 7.32 9.72
N GLU A 178 -17.50 7.48 10.95
CA GLU A 178 -17.89 8.59 11.83
C GLU A 178 -17.49 9.96 11.25
N GLU A 179 -16.31 10.07 10.63
CA GLU A 179 -15.88 11.30 9.93
C GLU A 179 -16.79 11.65 8.75
N ASP A 180 -17.25 10.67 7.97
CA ASP A 180 -18.17 10.92 6.83
C ASP A 180 -19.50 11.53 7.32
N GLU A 181 -20.04 10.99 8.42
CA GLU A 181 -21.29 11.48 8.99
C GLU A 181 -21.19 12.91 9.54
N GLU A 182 -20.04 13.29 10.09
CA GLU A 182 -19.80 14.66 10.55
C GLU A 182 -19.68 15.64 9.38
N ASP A 183 -19.01 15.23 8.30
CA ASP A 183 -18.88 16.05 7.10
C ASP A 183 -20.23 16.23 6.37
N GLU A 184 -21.09 15.20 6.28
CA GLU A 184 -22.43 15.34 5.70
C GLU A 184 -23.35 16.27 6.50
N LYS A 185 -23.18 16.34 7.83
CA LYS A 185 -24.00 17.20 8.72
C LYS A 185 -23.45 18.63 8.82
N GLY A 186 -22.21 18.87 8.39
CA GLY A 186 -21.51 20.15 8.46
C GLY A 186 -21.66 21.06 7.22
N VAL A 187 -22.45 20.65 6.22
CA VAL A 187 -22.72 21.37 4.96
C VAL A 187 -24.08 22.08 5.00
#